data_AF-A0A2U1WVU7-F1
#
_entry.id   AF-A0A2U1WVU7-F1
#
_cell.length_a   1.000
_cell.length_b   1.000
_cell.length_c   1.000
_cell.angle_alpha   90.00
_cell.angle_beta   90.00
_cell.angle_gamma   90.00
#
_symmetry.space_group_name_H-M   'P 1'
#
loop_
_entity.id
_entity.type
_entity.pdbx_description
1 polymer ?
#
loop_
_entity_poly.entity_id
_entity_poly.type
_entity_poly.pdbx_seq_one_letter_code
_entity_poly.pdbx_strand_id
1 'polypeptide(L)'
;MGACSARIDEINTKNVDQIVDEFVSGKAELDCYLACATRFGSGQATMRNLHDAGRWDDLAKLVITIGYNQDISWYYLGRSAEGLGLHDAALTYYKRAISSEYKCLTFMLNVCSGLAVPETVNQRIAMIDGRKRR
;
A
#
# COMPACT_ATOMS: atom_id res chain seq x y z
N MET A 1 -17.11 37.39 -20.15
CA MET A 1 -15.87 37.17 -19.39
C MET A 1 -16.25 36.38 -18.15
N GLY A 2 -16.21 35.05 -18.24
CA GLY A 2 -16.71 34.15 -17.20
C GLY A 2 -15.72 34.03 -16.05
N ALA A 3 -16.12 34.50 -14.88
CA ALA A 3 -15.48 34.16 -13.62
C ALA A 3 -16.09 32.85 -13.11
N CYS A 4 -15.28 31.79 -13.03
CA CYS A 4 -15.52 30.66 -12.14
C CYS A 4 -14.24 30.44 -11.32
N SER A 5 -14.04 31.32 -10.35
CA SER A 5 -13.29 30.98 -9.15
C SER A 5 -14.30 30.30 -8.22
N ALA A 6 -14.36 28.97 -8.31
CA ALA A 6 -15.02 28.13 -7.32
C ALA A 6 -13.91 27.37 -6.58
N ARG A 7 -13.90 27.51 -5.25
CA ARG A 7 -12.96 26.90 -4.30
C ARG A 7 -12.71 25.42 -4.61
N ILE A 8 -11.46 25.07 -4.90
CA ILE A 8 -11.01 23.67 -5.02
C ILE A 8 -10.59 23.09 -3.64
N ASP A 9 -10.62 23.89 -2.57
CA ASP A 9 -9.98 23.51 -1.30
C ASP A 9 -10.90 22.85 -0.25
N GLU A 10 -12.20 22.67 -0.49
CA GLU A 10 -13.14 22.10 0.51
C GLU A 10 -13.62 20.66 0.23
N ILE A 11 -13.25 20.05 -0.90
CA ILE A 11 -13.60 18.65 -1.22
C ILE A 11 -12.54 17.65 -0.73
N ASN A 12 -11.30 18.10 -0.45
CA ASN A 12 -10.15 17.20 -0.37
C ASN A 12 -9.64 16.88 1.04
N THR A 13 -9.99 17.64 2.08
CA THR A 13 -9.44 17.41 3.45
C THR A 13 -10.23 16.35 4.22
N LYS A 14 -11.56 16.29 4.06
CA LYS A 14 -12.39 15.24 4.70
C LYS A 14 -12.11 13.83 4.17
N ASN A 15 -11.58 13.71 2.94
CA ASN A 15 -11.26 12.42 2.33
C ASN A 15 -9.89 11.89 2.78
N VAL A 16 -8.90 12.78 2.95
CA VAL A 16 -7.55 12.40 3.41
C VAL A 16 -7.57 11.89 4.85
N ASP A 17 -8.29 12.55 5.75
CA ASP A 17 -8.38 12.10 7.15
C ASP A 17 -9.05 10.72 7.25
N GLN A 18 -10.12 10.49 6.47
CA GLN A 18 -10.77 9.19 6.38
C GLN A 18 -9.83 8.12 5.79
N ILE A 19 -9.08 8.44 4.74
CA ILE A 19 -8.08 7.54 4.15
C ILE A 19 -7.01 7.17 5.18
N VAL A 20 -6.55 8.14 5.97
CA VAL A 20 -5.55 7.91 7.02
C VAL A 20 -6.14 7.04 8.13
N ASP A 21 -7.36 7.32 8.58
CA ASP A 21 -8.04 6.51 9.60
C ASP A 21 -8.28 5.07 9.12
N GLU A 22 -8.68 4.90 7.86
CA GLU A 22 -8.84 3.59 7.23
C GLU A 22 -7.50 2.86 7.12
N PHE A 23 -6.41 3.57 6.80
CA PHE A 23 -5.06 2.99 6.78
C PHE A 23 -4.63 2.52 8.18
N VAL A 24 -4.77 3.40 9.16
CA VAL A 24 -4.36 3.15 10.55
C VAL A 24 -5.17 2.01 11.17
N SER A 25 -6.45 1.90 10.82
CA SER A 25 -7.32 0.82 11.28
C SER A 25 -7.21 -0.49 10.50
N GLY A 26 -6.39 -0.54 9.44
CA GLY A 26 -6.24 -1.73 8.60
C GLY A 26 -7.39 -1.95 7.61
N LYS A 27 -8.26 -0.96 7.43
CA LYS A 27 -9.47 -1.01 6.58
C LYS A 27 -9.26 -0.50 5.17
N ALA A 28 -8.19 0.27 4.90
CA ALA A 28 -7.96 0.83 3.57
C ALA A 28 -8.06 -0.22 2.47
N GLU A 29 -8.86 0.08 1.43
CA GLU A 29 -9.11 -0.81 0.31
C GLU A 29 -8.33 -0.37 -0.94
N LEU A 30 -7.79 -1.34 -1.68
CA LEU A 30 -7.20 -1.16 -3.00
C LEU A 30 -8.12 -1.91 -3.96
N ASP A 31 -9.00 -1.19 -4.64
CA ASP A 31 -10.06 -1.73 -5.50
C ASP A 31 -9.81 -1.44 -6.99
N CYS A 32 -8.76 -0.70 -7.31
CA CYS A 32 -8.45 -0.35 -8.68
C CYS A 32 -7.66 -1.48 -9.35
N TYR A 33 -8.15 -1.93 -10.50
CA TYR A 33 -7.51 -2.97 -11.31
C TYR A 33 -6.81 -2.34 -12.52
N LEU A 34 -7.23 -2.70 -13.75
CA LEU A 34 -6.56 -2.28 -14.98
C LEU A 34 -6.38 -0.76 -15.11
N ALA A 35 -7.35 0.03 -14.62
CA ALA A 35 -7.33 1.48 -14.71
C ALA A 35 -6.12 2.12 -13.99
N CYS A 36 -5.59 1.47 -12.95
CA CYS A 36 -4.46 1.98 -12.19
C CYS A 36 -3.12 1.33 -12.56
N ALA A 37 -3.10 0.37 -13.49
CA ALA A 37 -1.88 -0.33 -13.88
C ALA A 37 -0.78 0.61 -14.40
N THR A 38 -1.15 1.61 -15.21
CA THR A 38 -0.20 2.62 -15.74
C THR A 38 0.36 3.52 -14.64
N ARG A 39 -0.49 3.95 -13.71
CA ARG A 39 -0.08 4.78 -12.57
C ARG A 39 0.80 3.99 -11.60
N PHE A 40 0.47 2.72 -11.39
CA PHE A 40 1.29 1.81 -10.60
C PHE A 40 2.67 1.59 -11.24
N GLY A 41 2.72 1.29 -12.54
CA GLY A 41 3.97 1.09 -13.27
C GLY A 41 4.90 2.31 -13.22
N SER A 42 4.34 3.52 -13.44
CA SER A 42 5.11 4.77 -13.34
C SER A 42 5.55 5.12 -11.90
N GLY A 43 4.76 4.72 -10.90
CA GLY A 43 5.08 4.92 -9.49
C GLY A 43 6.02 3.86 -8.88
N GLN A 44 6.31 2.77 -9.59
CA GLN A 44 6.98 1.60 -9.02
C GLN A 44 8.39 1.90 -8.49
N ALA A 45 9.18 2.65 -9.24
CA ALA A 45 10.51 3.07 -8.80
C ALA A 45 10.45 3.95 -7.54
N THR A 46 9.48 4.87 -7.48
CA THR A 46 9.27 5.74 -6.33
C THR A 46 8.85 4.94 -5.09
N MET A 47 7.92 3.99 -5.23
CA MET A 47 7.51 3.11 -4.12
C MET A 47 8.70 2.32 -3.57
N ARG A 48 9.56 1.79 -4.45
CA ARG A 48 10.78 1.09 -4.02
C ARG A 48 11.72 2.03 -3.27
N ASN A 49 12.00 3.21 -3.81
CA ASN A 49 12.90 4.18 -3.17
C ASN A 49 12.38 4.60 -1.79
N LEU A 50 11.07 4.83 -1.64
CA LEU A 50 10.44 5.16 -0.37
C LEU A 50 10.53 4.00 0.62
N HIS A 51 10.31 2.77 0.16
CA HIS A 51 10.47 1.56 0.97
C HIS A 51 11.91 1.41 1.49
N ASP A 52 12.89 1.55 0.60
CA ASP A 52 14.31 1.37 0.95
C ASP A 52 14.83 2.50 1.84
N ALA A 53 14.29 3.71 1.69
CA ALA A 53 14.57 4.86 2.55
C ALA A 53 13.78 4.84 3.88
N GLY A 54 12.90 3.87 4.10
CA GLY A 54 12.08 3.78 5.32
C GLY A 54 11.05 4.90 5.47
N ARG A 55 10.64 5.53 4.37
CA ARG A 55 9.67 6.63 4.37
C ARG A 55 8.25 6.09 4.33
N TRP A 56 7.83 5.51 5.45
CA TRP A 56 6.59 4.74 5.57
C TRP A 56 5.31 5.55 5.34
N ASP A 57 5.24 6.78 5.82
CA ASP A 57 4.08 7.66 5.64
C ASP A 57 3.85 7.99 4.16
N ASP A 58 4.92 8.43 3.47
CA ASP A 58 4.88 8.72 2.04
C ASP A 58 4.61 7.47 1.19
N LEU A 59 5.18 6.32 1.58
CA LEU A 59 4.92 5.06 0.91
C LEU A 59 3.44 4.68 1.01
N ALA A 60 2.84 4.75 2.20
CA ALA A 60 1.42 4.47 2.40
C ALA A 60 0.54 5.41 1.57
N LYS A 61 0.82 6.73 1.63
CA LYS A 61 0.09 7.73 0.83
C LYS A 61 0.14 7.43 -0.65
N LEU A 62 1.33 7.11 -1.18
CA LEU A 62 1.49 6.79 -2.59
C LEU A 62 0.70 5.53 -2.99
N VAL A 63 0.82 4.45 -2.20
CA VAL A 63 0.12 3.19 -2.48
C VAL A 63 -1.39 3.36 -2.46
N ILE A 64 -1.95 4.02 -1.44
CA ILE A 64 -3.40 4.25 -1.33
C ILE A 64 -3.89 5.16 -2.44
N THR A 65 -3.14 6.22 -2.76
CA THR A 65 -3.49 7.14 -3.86
C THR A 65 -3.51 6.44 -5.22
N ILE A 66 -2.66 5.43 -5.42
CA ILE A 66 -2.69 4.60 -6.63
C ILE A 66 -3.84 3.60 -6.58
N GLY A 67 -4.15 3.02 -5.43
CA GLY A 67 -5.29 2.12 -5.23
C GLY A 67 -5.19 0.78 -5.96
N TYR A 68 -4.02 0.42 -6.50
CA TYR A 68 -3.88 -0.75 -7.38
C TYR A 68 -3.92 -2.06 -6.59
N ASN A 69 -4.94 -2.88 -6.82
CA ASN A 69 -5.17 -4.16 -6.14
C ASN A 69 -4.21 -5.24 -6.65
N GLN A 70 -2.99 -5.23 -6.14
CA GLN A 70 -1.98 -6.23 -6.45
C GLN A 70 -1.26 -6.64 -5.16
N ASP A 71 -0.82 -7.90 -5.08
CA ASP A 71 -0.10 -8.45 -3.93
C ASP A 71 1.08 -7.57 -3.44
N ILE A 72 1.86 -6.99 -4.34
CA ILE A 72 2.97 -6.09 -4.02
C ILE A 72 2.50 -4.74 -3.44
N SER A 73 1.35 -4.22 -3.88
CA SER A 73 0.76 -3.00 -3.31
C SER A 73 0.35 -3.25 -1.86
N TRP A 74 -0.32 -4.37 -1.60
CA TRP A 74 -0.67 -4.80 -0.25
C TRP A 74 0.56 -5.04 0.63
N TYR A 75 1.64 -5.58 0.06
CA TYR A 75 2.92 -5.70 0.76
C TYR A 75 3.48 -4.34 1.17
N TYR A 76 3.54 -3.36 0.25
CA TYR A 76 4.05 -2.03 0.58
C TYR A 76 3.19 -1.32 1.62
N LEU A 77 1.87 -1.49 1.55
CA LEU A 77 0.95 -0.96 2.56
C LEU A 77 1.21 -1.59 3.94
N GLY A 78 1.38 -2.92 3.99
CA GLY A 78 1.72 -3.62 5.22
C GLY A 78 3.09 -3.23 5.78
N ARG A 79 4.12 -3.09 4.94
CA ARG A 79 5.46 -2.60 5.34
C ARG A 79 5.42 -1.19 5.90
N SER A 80 4.60 -0.33 5.32
CA SER A 80 4.39 1.02 5.81
C SER A 80 3.75 1.01 7.19
N ALA A 81 2.66 0.27 7.36
CA ALA A 81 1.99 0.12 8.65
C ALA A 81 2.94 -0.46 9.72
N GLU A 82 3.71 -1.49 9.37
CA GLU A 82 4.69 -2.08 10.27
C GLU A 82 5.79 -1.09 10.67
N GLY A 83 6.32 -0.32 9.71
CA GLY A 83 7.32 0.70 9.94
C GLY A 83 6.85 1.86 10.83
N LEU A 84 5.54 2.11 10.85
CA LEU A 84 4.87 3.08 11.72
C LEU A 84 4.45 2.48 13.07
N GLY A 85 4.71 1.19 13.33
CA GLY A 85 4.32 0.50 14.57
C GLY A 85 2.86 0.03 14.62
N LEU A 86 2.12 0.16 13.52
CA LEU A 86 0.72 -0.22 13.38
C LEU A 86 0.60 -1.72 13.07
N HIS A 87 1.04 -2.55 14.02
CA HIS A 87 1.19 -3.99 13.81
C HIS A 87 -0.11 -4.71 13.43
N ASP A 88 -1.27 -4.30 13.97
CA ASP A 88 -2.57 -4.91 13.64
C ASP A 88 -3.01 -4.61 12.20
N ALA A 89 -2.81 -3.36 11.76
CA ALA A 89 -3.06 -2.95 10.38
C ALA A 89 -2.10 -3.68 9.43
N ALA A 90 -0.81 -3.75 9.78
CA ALA A 90 0.21 -4.44 9.01
C ALA A 90 -0.14 -5.90 8.75
N LEU A 91 -0.58 -6.64 9.78
CA LEU A 91 -1.02 -8.03 9.65
C LEU A 91 -2.22 -8.16 8.71
N THR A 92 -3.17 -7.24 8.78
CA THR A 92 -4.35 -7.23 7.89
C THR A 92 -3.92 -7.07 6.44
N TYR A 93 -3.03 -6.12 6.14
CA TYR A 93 -2.53 -5.90 4.78
C TYR A 93 -1.65 -7.04 4.27
N TYR A 94 -0.83 -7.64 5.12
CA TYR A 94 -0.06 -8.82 4.77
C TYR A 94 -0.92 -10.03 4.43
N LYS A 95 -2.00 -10.27 5.19
CA LYS A 95 -2.98 -11.30 4.84
C LYS A 95 -3.61 -11.02 3.48
N ARG A 96 -3.97 -9.77 3.19
CA ARG A 96 -4.50 -9.35 1.88
C ARG A 96 -3.47 -9.56 0.75
N ALA A 97 -2.19 -9.31 0.98
CA ALA A 97 -1.13 -9.56 0.00
C ALA A 97 -1.04 -11.06 -0.37
N ILE A 98 -1.13 -11.94 0.63
CA ILE A 98 -1.12 -13.39 0.43
C ILE A 98 -2.41 -13.85 -0.28
N SER A 99 -3.57 -13.31 0.10
CA SER A 99 -4.86 -13.71 -0.47
C SER A 99 -5.20 -13.06 -1.82
N SER A 100 -4.45 -12.03 -2.25
CA SER A 100 -4.73 -11.32 -3.49
C SER A 100 -4.64 -12.26 -4.70
N GLU A 101 -5.68 -12.28 -5.54
CA GLU A 101 -5.71 -13.05 -6.78
C GLU A 101 -4.75 -12.47 -7.84
N TYR A 102 -4.52 -11.17 -7.78
CA TYR A 102 -3.64 -10.44 -8.70
C TYR A 102 -2.20 -10.51 -8.18
N LYS A 103 -1.54 -11.61 -8.55
CA LYS A 103 -0.12 -11.79 -8.28
C LYS A 103 0.70 -10.98 -9.27
N CYS A 104 1.64 -10.22 -8.72
CA CYS A 104 2.64 -9.55 -9.49
C CYS A 104 3.63 -10.56 -10.12
N LEU A 105 3.86 -11.71 -9.46
CA LEU A 105 4.63 -12.81 -10.03
C LEU A 105 3.76 -13.54 -11.05
N THR A 106 4.03 -13.31 -12.34
CA THR A 106 3.48 -14.13 -13.42
C THR A 106 4.53 -15.15 -13.85
N PHE A 107 4.09 -16.32 -14.31
CA PHE A 107 4.91 -17.50 -14.66
C PHE A 107 6.15 -17.22 -15.55
N MET A 108 6.21 -16.05 -16.22
CA MET A 108 7.33 -15.67 -17.10
C MET A 108 8.00 -14.32 -16.80
N LEU A 109 7.54 -13.52 -15.84
CA LEU A 109 8.09 -12.18 -15.58
C LEU A 109 8.14 -11.86 -14.08
N ASN A 110 9.33 -11.54 -13.56
CA ASN A 110 9.49 -10.97 -12.21
C ASN A 110 9.18 -9.48 -12.23
N VAL A 111 7.89 -9.14 -12.35
CA VAL A 111 7.43 -7.75 -12.34
C VAL A 111 7.46 -7.15 -10.92
N CYS A 112 7.75 -7.98 -9.90
CA CYS A 112 7.72 -7.60 -8.48
C CYS A 112 9.01 -7.00 -8.01
N SER A 113 9.76 -6.41 -8.95
CA SER A 113 10.95 -5.67 -8.58
C SER A 113 12.02 -6.58 -7.92
N GLY A 114 11.93 -7.91 -8.08
CA GLY A 114 12.80 -8.89 -7.42
C GLY A 114 12.25 -9.49 -6.12
N LEU A 115 11.07 -9.09 -5.66
CA LEU A 115 10.54 -9.46 -4.35
C LEU A 115 9.76 -10.78 -4.38
N ALA A 116 10.16 -11.72 -3.53
CA ALA A 116 9.43 -12.94 -3.24
C ALA A 116 8.30 -12.63 -2.23
N VAL A 117 7.17 -12.11 -2.73
CA VAL A 117 6.07 -11.57 -1.92
C VAL A 117 5.57 -12.56 -0.85
N PRO A 118 5.13 -13.80 -1.17
CA PRO A 118 4.56 -14.68 -0.16
C PRO A 118 5.58 -15.09 0.92
N GLU A 119 6.83 -15.38 0.55
CA GLU A 119 7.88 -15.75 1.51
C GLU A 119 8.24 -14.57 2.42
N THR A 120 8.44 -13.38 1.83
CA THR A 120 8.81 -12.17 2.57
C THR A 120 7.69 -11.77 3.53
N VAL A 121 6.44 -11.81 3.08
CA VAL A 121 5.28 -11.48 3.90
C VAL A 121 5.17 -12.42 5.10
N ASN A 122 5.30 -13.73 4.89
CA ASN A 122 5.23 -14.71 5.97
C ASN A 122 6.32 -14.49 7.03
N GLN A 123 7.54 -14.14 6.61
CA GLN A 123 8.62 -13.80 7.55
C GLN A 123 8.26 -12.56 8.38
N ARG A 124 7.68 -11.51 7.78
CA ARG A 124 7.25 -10.30 8.52
C ARG A 124 6.12 -10.60 9.50
N ILE A 125 5.11 -11.37 9.10
CA ILE A 125 4.02 -11.82 9.99
C ILE A 125 4.61 -12.52 11.22
N ALA A 126 5.51 -13.48 11.01
CA ALA A 126 6.15 -14.22 12.11
C ALA A 126 6.94 -13.31 13.06
N MET A 127 7.63 -12.27 12.54
CA MET A 127 8.32 -11.29 13.38
C MET A 127 7.34 -10.45 14.21
N ILE A 128 6.21 -10.02 13.64
CA ILE A 128 5.18 -9.26 14.37
C ILE A 128 4.54 -10.12 15.47
N ASP A 129 4.16 -11.36 15.15
CA ASP A 129 3.55 -12.28 16.13
C ASP A 129 4.52 -12.63 17.26
N GLY A 130 5.81 -12.77 16.96
CA GLY A 130 6.86 -12.97 17.97
C GLY A 130 7.03 -11.78 18.91
N ARG A 131 6.80 -10.55 18.44
CA ARG A 131 6.84 -9.34 19.27
C ARG A 131 5.63 -9.20 20.19
N LYS A 132 4.44 -9.63 19.75
CA LYS A 132 3.22 -9.60 20.56
C LYS A 132 3.23 -10.59 21.75
N ARG A 133 4.09 -11.61 21.71
CA ARG A 133 4.22 -12.63 22.76
C ARG A 133 5.23 -12.28 23.87
N ARG A 134 5.88 -11.12 23.79
CA ARG A 134 6.77 -10.58 24.82
C ARG A 134 6.11 -9.41 25.52
#